data_AF-A0A7C3D1X9-F1
#
_entry.id   AF-A0A7C3D1X9-F1
#
_cell.length_a   1.000
_cell.length_b   1.000
_cell.length_c   1.000
_cell.angle_alpha   90.00
_cell.angle_beta   90.00
_cell.angle_gamma   90.00
#
_symmetry.space_group_name_H-M   'P 1'
#
loop_
_entity.id
_entity.type
_entity.pdbx_description
1 polymer ?
#
loop_
_entity_poly.entity_id
_entity_poly.type
_entity_poly.pdbx_seq_one_letter_code
_entity_poly.pdbx_strand_id
1 'polypeptide(L)'
;MTPSRRKRCRNGRNRRSSAAFASIRYDGKLVDWEIGGAAVPIYQFTNLPMYQCTNSERAMKVSYFPGCTLNTTGKGFDNAVRASAAAVGLELVELADWNCCGATFPLIVDNMLELAAPAHVLVSARDEGTSETLTTACTTCYNVLKRTNGFIRDHEEERERLEAFIEAQYSGEIEVKDILHVLRDDVGFDAVREKVQRPLKGLKVACYYGCMVLRPPTEVAYDDPDHPRALDELMAALGATPVDFPHKNECCGAYLAVSAPDVTREMVYTILKSAQAAGAEAVVTNCPLCQFNLDKQQAEMRKLHAGYQPVPIFYFSQLMGLALGLDVEDYGWERHYIDARPLVTRFEES
;
A
#
# COMPACT_ATOMS: atom_id res chain seq x y z
N MET A 1 49.60 -12.60 -45.98
CA MET A 1 48.71 -11.99 -46.99
C MET A 1 47.27 -12.11 -46.51
N THR A 2 46.71 -11.04 -45.94
CA THR A 2 45.28 -10.69 -46.03
C THR A 2 44.90 -10.50 -47.52
N PRO A 3 43.61 -10.51 -47.97
CA PRO A 3 42.41 -9.91 -47.33
C PRO A 3 41.10 -10.75 -47.45
N SER A 4 40.09 -10.63 -46.58
CA SER A 4 39.02 -9.60 -46.45
C SER A 4 38.14 -9.37 -47.71
N ARG A 5 36.80 -9.53 -47.57
CA ARG A 5 35.70 -8.71 -48.17
C ARG A 5 34.33 -9.24 -47.70
N ARG A 6 33.65 -8.60 -46.74
CA ARG A 6 32.69 -7.47 -46.88
C ARG A 6 31.42 -7.81 -47.69
N LYS A 7 30.30 -8.04 -47.01
CA LYS A 7 28.95 -7.75 -47.54
C LYS A 7 28.67 -6.25 -47.39
N ARG A 8 28.30 -5.63 -48.52
CA ARG A 8 28.00 -4.20 -48.67
C ARG A 8 26.60 -3.89 -48.14
N CYS A 9 26.49 -2.95 -47.19
CA CYS A 9 25.33 -2.07 -47.07
C CYS A 9 25.41 -1.01 -48.18
N ARG A 10 24.30 -0.79 -48.88
CA ARG A 10 24.17 0.14 -50.01
C ARG A 10 23.66 1.48 -49.46
N ASN A 11 24.49 2.52 -49.53
CA ASN A 11 24.11 3.90 -49.24
C ASN A 11 23.20 4.45 -50.35
N GLY A 12 22.02 4.92 -49.96
CA GLY A 12 21.16 5.81 -50.75
C GLY A 12 21.23 7.24 -50.22
N ARG A 13 22.05 8.04 -50.87
CA ARG A 13 22.05 9.53 -51.02
C ARG A 13 21.32 10.40 -49.98
N ASN A 14 22.15 11.16 -49.26
CA ASN A 14 22.08 12.60 -49.01
C ASN A 14 20.88 13.38 -49.64
N ARG A 15 20.01 13.92 -48.78
CA ARG A 15 19.43 15.27 -48.95
C ARG A 15 19.34 15.98 -47.59
N ARG A 16 20.26 16.92 -47.42
CA ARG A 16 20.15 18.25 -46.81
C ARG A 16 19.05 18.50 -45.76
N SER A 17 19.55 18.80 -44.55
CA SER A 17 19.20 19.95 -43.69
C SER A 17 17.75 20.16 -43.28
N SER A 18 17.48 19.88 -42.01
CA SER A 18 16.93 20.86 -41.06
C SER A 18 17.04 20.29 -39.65
N ALA A 19 17.88 20.91 -38.83
CA ALA A 19 17.89 20.68 -37.40
C ALA A 19 16.58 21.20 -36.82
N ALA A 20 15.73 20.31 -36.32
CA ALA A 20 14.59 20.70 -35.50
C ALA A 20 15.12 20.98 -34.09
N PHE A 21 15.34 22.25 -33.78
CA PHE A 21 15.49 22.72 -32.40
C PHE A 21 14.13 22.63 -31.71
N ALA A 22 14.05 21.86 -30.63
CA ALA A 22 12.96 21.93 -29.68
C ALA A 22 13.18 23.18 -28.81
N SER A 23 12.30 24.17 -28.95
CA SER A 23 12.29 25.39 -28.13
C SER A 23 11.29 25.24 -26.99
N ILE A 24 11.78 25.29 -25.76
CA ILE A 24 10.98 25.47 -24.54
C ILE A 24 10.85 26.98 -24.33
N ARG A 25 9.62 27.50 -24.28
CA ARG A 25 9.34 28.91 -23.99
C ARG A 25 9.38 29.14 -22.48
N TYR A 26 10.18 30.10 -22.04
CA TYR A 26 10.03 30.75 -20.73
C TYR A 26 10.09 32.28 -20.94
N ASP A 27 8.99 32.95 -20.60
CA ASP A 27 8.86 34.39 -20.33
C ASP A 27 9.48 35.42 -21.30
N GLY A 28 9.27 35.24 -22.60
CA GLY A 28 9.01 36.36 -23.53
C GLY A 28 10.13 37.39 -23.79
N LYS A 29 11.40 37.16 -23.43
CA LYS A 29 12.51 38.07 -23.77
C LYS A 29 13.75 37.32 -24.27
N LEU A 30 14.16 37.63 -25.51
CA LEU A 30 15.43 37.22 -26.13
C LEU A 30 16.57 38.08 -25.55
N VAL A 31 17.63 37.46 -25.04
CA VAL A 31 18.87 38.13 -24.65
C VAL A 31 20.02 37.44 -25.38
N ASP A 32 20.62 38.14 -26.35
CA ASP A 32 21.82 37.72 -27.07
C ASP A 32 23.05 37.87 -26.17
N TRP A 33 23.89 36.83 -26.11
CA TRP A 33 25.25 36.92 -25.58
C TRP A 33 26.24 36.45 -26.63
N GLU A 34 26.89 37.41 -27.29
CA GLU A 34 28.14 37.22 -28.02
C GLU A 34 29.29 37.06 -27.01
N ILE A 35 30.06 35.98 -27.12
CA ILE A 35 31.42 35.95 -26.54
C ILE A 35 32.38 35.49 -27.64
N GLY A 36 33.25 36.42 -28.00
CA GLY A 36 34.24 36.35 -29.07
C GLY A 36 35.31 35.27 -28.86
N GLY A 37 35.96 34.97 -29.99
CA GLY A 37 36.92 33.89 -30.13
C GLY A 37 38.24 34.08 -29.38
N ALA A 38 38.75 32.97 -28.88
CA ALA A 38 40.17 32.69 -28.78
C ALA A 38 40.38 31.18 -29.02
N ALA A 39 41.24 30.84 -29.98
CA ALA A 39 41.64 29.47 -30.26
C ALA A 39 42.52 28.95 -29.12
N VAL A 40 42.17 27.80 -28.54
CA VAL A 40 42.96 27.09 -27.53
C VAL A 40 43.31 25.70 -28.06
N PRO A 41 44.56 25.20 -27.90
CA PRO A 41 45.03 23.99 -28.56
C PRO A 41 44.35 22.72 -28.03
N ILE A 42 44.12 21.76 -28.93
CA ILE A 42 43.56 20.44 -28.63
C ILE A 42 44.60 19.63 -27.84
N TYR A 43 44.57 19.76 -26.51
CA TYR A 43 45.23 18.81 -25.62
C TYR A 43 44.27 17.68 -25.26
N GLN A 44 44.79 16.46 -25.34
CA GLN A 44 44.13 15.20 -25.03
C GLN A 44 43.47 15.24 -23.64
N PHE A 45 42.14 15.29 -23.60
CA PHE A 45 41.36 14.82 -22.46
C PHE A 45 40.86 13.40 -22.75
N THR A 46 41.78 12.45 -22.67
CA THR A 46 41.41 11.09 -22.28
C THR A 46 41.09 11.11 -20.79
N ASN A 47 39.92 10.59 -20.41
CA ASN A 47 39.34 10.48 -19.06
C ASN A 47 38.44 11.64 -18.61
N LEU A 48 37.26 11.72 -19.22
CA LEU A 48 36.06 12.10 -18.46
C LEU A 48 35.31 10.81 -18.13
N PRO A 49 34.97 10.54 -16.86
CA PRO A 49 34.15 9.39 -16.54
C PRO A 49 32.83 9.57 -17.28
N MET A 50 32.50 8.59 -18.11
CA MET A 50 31.15 8.33 -18.57
C MET A 50 30.27 8.41 -17.31
N TYR A 51 29.46 9.46 -17.20
CA TYR A 51 28.34 9.43 -16.27
C TYR A 51 27.48 8.27 -16.77
N GLN A 52 27.71 7.11 -16.17
CA GLN A 52 26.77 6.01 -16.21
C GLN A 52 25.48 6.62 -15.71
N CYS A 53 24.51 6.79 -16.61
CA CYS A 53 23.13 6.83 -16.20
C CYS A 53 22.94 5.54 -15.42
N THR A 54 22.98 5.62 -14.09
CA THR A 54 22.57 4.54 -13.23
C THR A 54 21.17 4.18 -13.74
N ASN A 55 20.96 2.90 -14.06
CA ASN A 55 19.61 2.39 -14.24
C ASN A 55 18.86 2.80 -12.97
N SER A 56 18.01 3.83 -13.05
CA SER A 56 16.97 3.97 -12.06
C SER A 56 16.12 2.73 -12.27
N GLU A 57 16.19 1.77 -11.34
CA GLU A 57 15.22 0.70 -11.26
C GLU A 57 13.85 1.37 -11.40
N ARG A 58 13.17 1.04 -12.50
CA ARG A 58 11.93 1.72 -12.87
C ARG A 58 10.92 1.32 -11.81
N ALA A 59 10.48 2.27 -10.99
CA ALA A 59 9.53 2.01 -9.91
C ALA A 59 8.31 1.24 -10.46
N MET A 60 7.90 0.20 -9.74
CA MET A 60 6.71 -0.58 -10.09
C MET A 60 5.48 0.26 -9.80
N LYS A 61 4.64 0.48 -10.82
CA LYS A 61 3.38 1.22 -10.66
C LYS A 61 2.23 0.27 -10.47
N VAL A 62 1.32 0.58 -9.55
CA VAL A 62 0.09 -0.18 -9.33
C VAL A 62 -1.09 0.76 -9.12
N SER A 63 -2.27 0.37 -9.63
CA SER A 63 -3.50 1.12 -9.40
C SER A 63 -3.84 1.08 -7.91
N TYR A 64 -4.23 2.21 -7.34
CA TYR A 64 -4.46 2.36 -5.91
C TYR A 64 -5.85 2.94 -5.62
N PHE A 65 -6.57 2.26 -4.73
CA PHE A 65 -7.86 2.71 -4.23
C PHE A 65 -7.76 2.95 -2.71
N PRO A 66 -7.69 4.21 -2.25
CA PRO A 66 -7.64 4.50 -0.81
C PRO A 66 -8.97 4.20 -0.13
N GLY A 67 -10.09 4.36 -0.85
CA GLY A 67 -11.43 4.26 -0.29
C GLY A 67 -11.76 5.38 0.69
N CYS A 68 -12.98 5.34 1.23
CA CYS A 68 -13.54 6.47 1.98
C CYS A 68 -12.79 6.75 3.30
N THR A 69 -12.36 5.72 4.03
CA THR A 69 -11.75 5.89 5.36
C THR A 69 -10.38 6.53 5.26
N LEU A 70 -9.49 6.01 4.41
CA LEU A 70 -8.14 6.54 4.25
C LEU A 70 -8.14 7.95 3.65
N ASN A 71 -9.08 8.24 2.74
CA ASN A 71 -9.25 9.58 2.19
C ASN A 71 -9.73 10.63 3.23
N THR A 72 -10.31 10.20 4.37
CA THR A 72 -10.94 11.11 5.35
C THR A 72 -10.32 11.03 6.75
N THR A 73 -10.74 10.05 7.55
CA THR A 73 -10.40 9.92 8.97
C THR A 73 -9.06 9.19 9.16
N GLY A 74 -8.72 8.28 8.26
CA GLY A 74 -7.49 7.48 8.25
C GLY A 74 -6.33 8.07 7.45
N LYS A 75 -6.24 9.39 7.27
CA LYS A 75 -5.19 10.03 6.44
C LYS A 75 -3.77 9.67 6.88
N GLY A 76 -3.51 9.59 8.18
CA GLY A 76 -2.20 9.18 8.70
C GLY A 76 -1.79 7.77 8.26
N PHE A 77 -2.76 6.87 8.08
CA PHE A 77 -2.53 5.54 7.53
C PHE A 77 -2.20 5.62 6.03
N ASP A 78 -2.97 6.40 5.26
CA ASP A 78 -2.75 6.58 3.81
C ASP A 78 -1.39 7.21 3.50
N ASN A 79 -1.03 8.28 4.21
CA ASN A 79 0.26 8.95 4.10
C ASN A 79 1.41 7.96 4.35
N ALA A 80 1.33 7.21 5.44
CA ALA A 80 2.33 6.21 5.80
C ALA A 80 2.41 5.08 4.76
N VAL A 81 1.28 4.62 4.21
CA VAL A 81 1.25 3.60 3.14
C VAL A 81 1.96 4.11 1.89
N ARG A 82 1.59 5.30 1.40
CA ARG A 82 2.16 5.88 0.16
C ARG A 82 3.66 6.15 0.30
N ALA A 83 4.06 6.77 1.40
CA ALA A 83 5.47 7.08 1.67
C ALA A 83 6.30 5.80 1.77
N SER A 84 5.82 4.81 2.53
CA SER A 84 6.53 3.54 2.71
C SER A 84 6.61 2.72 1.41
N ALA A 85 5.52 2.67 0.64
CA ALA A 85 5.50 1.98 -0.65
C ALA A 85 6.49 2.62 -1.64
N ALA A 86 6.47 3.95 -1.75
CA ALA A 86 7.38 4.67 -2.65
C ALA A 86 8.85 4.44 -2.28
N ALA A 87 9.17 4.41 -0.98
CA ALA A 87 10.53 4.16 -0.48
C ALA A 87 11.09 2.77 -0.84
N VAL A 88 10.22 1.78 -1.05
CA VAL A 88 10.59 0.43 -1.50
C VAL A 88 10.39 0.22 -3.00
N GLY A 89 10.20 1.30 -3.77
CA GLY A 89 10.10 1.25 -5.24
C GLY A 89 8.72 0.90 -5.78
N LEU A 90 7.67 0.99 -4.95
CA LEU A 90 6.27 0.79 -5.33
C LEU A 90 5.53 2.13 -5.40
N GLU A 91 5.20 2.57 -6.61
CA GLU A 91 4.42 3.78 -6.84
C GLU A 91 2.92 3.45 -6.87
N LEU A 92 2.20 3.94 -5.86
CA LEU A 92 0.74 3.81 -5.76
C LEU A 92 0.06 4.93 -6.56
N VAL A 93 -0.54 4.58 -7.69
CA VAL A 93 -1.23 5.52 -8.57
C VAL A 93 -2.70 5.50 -8.23
N GLU A 94 -3.18 6.55 -7.55
CA GLU A 94 -4.58 6.64 -7.16
C GLU A 94 -5.50 6.76 -8.39
N LEU A 95 -6.63 6.05 -8.35
CA LEU A 95 -7.69 6.18 -9.34
C LEU A 95 -8.20 7.63 -9.40
N ALA A 96 -8.34 8.18 -10.60
CA ALA A 96 -8.80 9.54 -10.82
C ALA A 96 -10.27 9.74 -10.43
N ASP A 97 -11.09 8.71 -10.61
CA ASP A 97 -12.50 8.70 -10.22
C ASP A 97 -12.88 7.38 -9.54
N TRP A 98 -13.40 7.49 -8.31
CA TRP A 98 -13.82 6.36 -7.51
C TRP A 98 -14.93 6.73 -6.53
N ASN A 99 -15.79 5.76 -6.22
CA ASN A 99 -16.81 5.82 -5.17
C ASN A 99 -16.48 4.87 -4.00
N CYS A 100 -17.25 4.95 -2.92
CA CYS A 100 -17.13 4.00 -1.81
C CYS A 100 -17.37 2.56 -2.31
N CYS A 101 -16.60 1.60 -1.81
CA CYS A 101 -16.71 0.19 -2.17
C CYS A 101 -18.01 -0.50 -1.70
N GLY A 102 -18.86 0.18 -0.92
CA GLY A 102 -20.08 -0.40 -0.34
C GLY A 102 -19.92 -0.96 1.09
N ALA A 103 -18.69 -1.00 1.62
CA ALA A 103 -18.32 -1.37 3.01
C ALA A 103 -18.68 -2.79 3.49
N THR A 104 -19.57 -3.50 2.81
CA THR A 104 -19.95 -4.89 3.08
C THR A 104 -20.29 -5.59 1.77
N PHE A 105 -19.84 -6.83 1.62
CA PHE A 105 -20.22 -7.66 0.48
C PHE A 105 -21.62 -8.26 0.72
N PRO A 106 -22.55 -8.21 -0.24
CA PRO A 106 -23.88 -8.79 -0.10
C PRO A 106 -23.83 -10.30 0.05
N LEU A 107 -24.44 -10.85 1.09
CA LEU A 107 -24.57 -12.31 1.26
C LEU A 107 -25.80 -12.88 0.52
N ILE A 108 -26.77 -12.02 0.21
CA ILE A 108 -27.95 -12.36 -0.58
C ILE A 108 -27.85 -11.53 -1.85
N VAL A 109 -27.64 -12.20 -2.99
CA VAL A 109 -27.36 -11.56 -4.28
C VAL A 109 -28.62 -11.34 -5.14
N ASP A 110 -29.80 -11.39 -4.52
CA ASP A 110 -31.06 -11.11 -5.23
C ASP A 110 -31.13 -9.65 -5.73
N ASN A 111 -30.35 -8.75 -5.13
CA ASN A 111 -30.25 -7.34 -5.50
C ASN A 111 -28.84 -6.97 -5.98
N MET A 112 -28.66 -6.91 -7.30
CA MET A 112 -27.39 -6.54 -7.94
C MET A 112 -26.92 -5.11 -7.63
N LEU A 113 -27.81 -4.23 -7.15
CA LEU A 113 -27.47 -2.86 -6.79
C LEU A 113 -26.32 -2.78 -5.77
N GLU A 114 -26.25 -3.74 -4.85
CA GLU A 114 -25.21 -3.77 -3.81
C GLU A 114 -23.82 -4.07 -4.39
N LEU A 115 -23.74 -4.63 -5.60
CA LEU A 115 -22.49 -4.88 -6.33
C LEU A 115 -22.12 -3.77 -7.30
N ALA A 116 -23.03 -2.82 -7.59
CA ALA A 116 -22.77 -1.73 -8.53
C ALA A 116 -21.59 -0.85 -8.07
N ALA A 117 -21.60 -0.46 -6.79
CA ALA A 117 -20.57 0.41 -6.22
C ALA A 117 -19.15 -0.20 -6.32
N PRO A 118 -18.88 -1.43 -5.88
CA PRO A 118 -17.57 -2.06 -6.07
C PRO A 118 -17.25 -2.37 -7.54
N ALA A 119 -18.25 -2.69 -8.38
CA ALA A 119 -18.03 -2.91 -9.81
C ALA A 119 -17.57 -1.65 -10.55
N HIS A 120 -18.12 -0.48 -10.23
CA HIS A 120 -17.64 0.80 -10.77
C HIS A 120 -16.16 1.04 -10.47
N VAL A 121 -15.70 0.74 -9.26
CA VAL A 121 -14.27 0.86 -8.89
C VAL A 121 -13.39 -0.07 -9.73
N LEU A 122 -13.85 -1.30 -9.98
CA LEU A 122 -13.12 -2.27 -10.82
C LEU A 122 -13.07 -1.84 -12.28
N VAL A 123 -14.18 -1.31 -12.82
CA VAL A 123 -14.26 -0.71 -14.16
C VAL A 123 -13.31 0.47 -14.28
N SER A 124 -13.31 1.40 -13.32
CA SER A 124 -12.39 2.55 -13.31
C SER A 124 -10.93 2.08 -13.35
N ALA A 125 -10.58 1.09 -12.52
CA ALA A 125 -9.22 0.54 -12.49
C ALA A 125 -8.80 -0.07 -13.83
N ARG A 126 -9.71 -0.77 -14.52
CA ARG A 126 -9.47 -1.29 -15.87
C ARG A 126 -9.30 -0.18 -16.90
N ASP A 127 -10.22 0.78 -16.91
CA ASP A 127 -10.27 1.82 -17.94
C ASP A 127 -9.09 2.78 -17.86
N GLU A 128 -8.58 3.04 -16.65
CA GLU A 128 -7.34 3.81 -16.46
C GLU A 128 -6.10 3.07 -16.98
N GLY A 129 -6.10 1.74 -16.91
CA GLY A 129 -5.04 0.91 -17.51
C GLY A 129 -3.65 1.11 -16.88
N THR A 130 -3.57 1.63 -15.65
CA THR A 130 -2.29 1.84 -14.95
C THR A 130 -1.57 0.52 -14.67
N SER A 131 -2.32 -0.51 -14.26
CA SER A 131 -1.83 -1.86 -13.97
C SER A 131 -3.01 -2.84 -14.04
N GLU A 132 -2.71 -4.12 -14.28
CA GLU A 132 -3.68 -5.21 -14.14
C GLU A 132 -4.02 -5.48 -12.66
N THR A 133 -3.26 -4.92 -11.72
CA THR A 133 -3.52 -5.03 -10.27
C THR A 133 -4.14 -3.75 -9.71
N LEU A 134 -5.24 -3.91 -8.98
CA LEU A 134 -5.82 -2.89 -8.10
C LEU A 134 -5.46 -3.18 -6.65
N THR A 135 -4.80 -2.22 -6.02
CA THR A 135 -4.32 -2.31 -4.64
C THR A 135 -5.13 -1.40 -3.72
N THR A 136 -5.41 -1.86 -2.51
CA THR A 136 -5.97 -1.01 -1.45
C THR A 136 -5.33 -1.36 -0.10
N ALA A 137 -5.23 -0.37 0.77
CA ALA A 137 -4.77 -0.57 2.15
C ALA A 137 -5.92 -0.76 3.16
N CYS A 138 -7.17 -0.58 2.73
CA CYS A 138 -8.32 -0.89 3.56
C CYS A 138 -8.73 -2.35 3.36
N THR A 139 -8.56 -3.18 4.39
CA THR A 139 -8.89 -4.61 4.32
C THR A 139 -10.37 -4.89 4.03
N THR A 140 -11.28 -4.00 4.44
CA THR A 140 -12.70 -4.08 4.06
C THR A 140 -12.89 -3.80 2.57
N CYS A 141 -12.23 -2.76 2.03
CA CYS A 141 -12.26 -2.49 0.60
C CYS A 141 -11.71 -3.67 -0.20
N TYR A 142 -10.58 -4.24 0.24
CA TYR A 142 -9.97 -5.41 -0.36
C TYR A 142 -10.96 -6.57 -0.43
N ASN A 143 -11.59 -6.91 0.70
CA ASN A 143 -12.54 -8.00 0.79
C ASN A 143 -13.71 -7.81 -0.19
N VAL A 144 -14.35 -6.64 -0.18
CA VAL A 144 -15.52 -6.37 -1.03
C VAL A 144 -15.14 -6.39 -2.51
N LEU A 145 -14.05 -5.72 -2.89
CA LEU A 145 -13.59 -5.67 -4.28
C LEU A 145 -13.16 -7.05 -4.78
N LYS A 146 -12.39 -7.81 -3.99
CA LYS A 146 -11.92 -9.15 -4.37
C LYS A 146 -13.09 -10.11 -4.59
N ARG A 147 -14.08 -10.10 -3.70
CA ARG A 147 -15.26 -10.95 -3.79
C ARG A 147 -16.19 -10.53 -4.91
N THR A 148 -16.39 -9.22 -5.11
CA THR A 148 -17.16 -8.71 -6.27
C THR A 148 -16.52 -9.14 -7.58
N ASN A 149 -15.19 -9.03 -7.68
CA ASN A 149 -14.45 -9.46 -8.85
C ASN A 149 -14.56 -10.97 -9.09
N GLY A 150 -14.48 -11.79 -8.03
CA GLY A 150 -14.72 -13.23 -8.10
C GLY A 150 -16.13 -13.55 -8.58
N PHE A 151 -17.14 -12.93 -7.97
CA PHE A 151 -18.54 -13.11 -8.31
C PHE A 151 -18.81 -12.82 -9.79
N ILE A 152 -18.31 -11.69 -10.31
CA ILE A 152 -18.45 -11.29 -11.72
C ILE A 152 -17.85 -12.33 -12.69
N ARG A 153 -16.73 -12.96 -12.32
CA ARG A 153 -16.10 -14.00 -13.16
C ARG A 153 -16.90 -15.30 -13.19
N ASP A 154 -17.50 -15.66 -12.07
CA ASP A 154 -18.10 -16.97 -11.88
C ASP A 154 -19.60 -17.00 -12.24
N HIS A 155 -20.25 -15.83 -12.35
CA HIS A 155 -21.71 -15.70 -12.50
C HIS A 155 -22.06 -14.86 -13.74
N GLU A 156 -22.10 -15.51 -14.91
CA GLU A 156 -22.30 -14.84 -16.21
C GLU A 156 -23.66 -14.12 -16.33
N GLU A 157 -24.76 -14.73 -15.88
CA GLU A 157 -26.09 -14.12 -15.96
C GLU A 157 -26.21 -12.87 -15.06
N GLU A 158 -25.69 -12.95 -13.84
CA GLU A 158 -25.66 -11.84 -12.91
C GLU A 158 -24.70 -10.74 -13.36
N ARG A 159 -23.57 -11.10 -13.98
CA ARG A 159 -22.68 -10.15 -14.64
C ARG A 159 -23.42 -9.36 -15.72
N GLU A 160 -24.14 -10.00 -16.64
CA GLU A 160 -24.88 -9.29 -17.69
C GLU A 160 -25.89 -8.29 -17.12
N ARG A 161 -26.59 -8.66 -16.04
CA ARG A 161 -27.52 -7.75 -15.35
C ARG A 161 -26.80 -6.57 -14.69
N LEU A 162 -25.64 -6.82 -14.08
CA LEU A 162 -24.81 -5.79 -13.46
C LEU A 162 -24.27 -4.83 -14.51
N GLU A 163 -23.73 -5.33 -15.62
CA GLU A 163 -23.21 -4.55 -16.74
C GLU A 163 -24.30 -3.64 -17.34
N ALA A 164 -25.52 -4.16 -17.48
CA ALA A 164 -26.67 -3.37 -17.91
C ALA A 164 -27.04 -2.25 -16.92
N PHE A 165 -26.86 -2.49 -15.61
CA PHE A 165 -27.14 -1.50 -14.57
C PHE A 165 -26.08 -0.41 -14.47
N ILE A 166 -24.79 -0.78 -14.55
CA ILE A 166 -23.66 0.17 -14.46
C ILE A 166 -23.29 0.80 -15.80
N GLU A 167 -23.95 0.38 -16.88
CA GLU A 167 -23.73 0.80 -18.28
C GLU A 167 -22.27 0.61 -18.75
N ALA A 168 -21.59 -0.42 -18.22
CA ALA A 168 -20.21 -0.75 -18.55
C ALA A 168 -20.02 -2.26 -18.55
N GLN A 169 -19.30 -2.77 -19.56
CA GLN A 169 -18.86 -4.16 -19.58
C GLN A 169 -17.73 -4.35 -18.58
N TYR A 170 -17.63 -5.52 -17.94
CA TYR A 170 -16.52 -5.89 -17.06
C TYR A 170 -16.53 -7.39 -16.79
N SER A 171 -15.42 -8.08 -17.11
CA SER A 171 -15.32 -9.54 -17.05
C SER A 171 -14.44 -10.05 -15.90
N GLY A 172 -14.06 -9.18 -14.97
CA GLY A 172 -13.22 -9.56 -13.83
C GLY A 172 -11.73 -9.59 -14.13
N GLU A 173 -11.28 -8.76 -15.07
CA GLU A 173 -9.92 -8.72 -15.59
C GLU A 173 -8.90 -8.20 -14.58
N ILE A 174 -9.32 -7.36 -13.62
CA ILE A 174 -8.43 -6.79 -12.61
C ILE A 174 -8.12 -7.81 -11.52
N GLU A 175 -6.85 -7.90 -11.15
CA GLU A 175 -6.43 -8.59 -9.93
C GLU A 175 -6.51 -7.64 -8.73
N VAL A 176 -7.38 -7.94 -7.77
CA VAL A 176 -7.45 -7.18 -6.52
C VAL A 176 -6.47 -7.76 -5.51
N LYS A 177 -5.59 -6.92 -4.96
CA LYS A 177 -4.62 -7.24 -3.90
C LYS A 177 -4.70 -6.26 -2.72
N ASP A 178 -4.50 -6.77 -1.51
CA ASP A 178 -4.22 -5.93 -0.33
C ASP A 178 -2.81 -5.37 -0.43
N ILE A 179 -2.54 -4.20 0.13
CA ILE A 179 -1.19 -3.61 0.11
C ILE A 179 -0.13 -4.53 0.72
N LEU A 180 -0.45 -5.26 1.79
CA LEU A 180 0.50 -6.20 2.41
C LEU A 180 0.77 -7.40 1.50
N HIS A 181 -0.23 -7.82 0.74
CA HIS A 181 -0.10 -8.87 -0.27
C HIS A 181 0.85 -8.42 -1.40
N VAL A 182 0.72 -7.19 -1.89
CA VAL A 182 1.64 -6.63 -2.91
C VAL A 182 3.07 -6.49 -2.37
N LEU A 183 3.22 -6.00 -1.14
CA LEU A 183 4.53 -5.89 -0.51
C LEU A 183 5.22 -7.25 -0.33
N ARG A 184 4.46 -8.30 -0.05
CA ARG A 184 4.98 -9.65 0.11
C ARG A 184 5.37 -10.29 -1.23
N ASP A 185 4.46 -10.26 -2.21
CA ASP A 185 4.57 -11.12 -3.39
C ASP A 185 5.15 -10.40 -4.61
N ASP A 186 4.93 -9.09 -4.74
CA ASP A 186 5.39 -8.31 -5.88
C ASP A 186 6.66 -7.51 -5.57
N VAL A 187 6.80 -6.97 -4.35
CA VAL A 187 8.03 -6.27 -3.90
C VAL A 187 9.01 -7.25 -3.24
N GLY A 188 8.52 -8.08 -2.33
CA GLY A 188 9.33 -9.00 -1.52
C GLY A 188 9.87 -8.35 -0.25
N PHE A 189 9.73 -9.04 0.88
CA PHE A 189 10.20 -8.53 2.18
C PHE A 189 11.73 -8.44 2.31
N ASP A 190 12.48 -9.16 1.48
CA ASP A 190 13.93 -8.99 1.40
C ASP A 190 14.32 -7.63 0.81
N ALA A 191 13.62 -7.17 -0.23
CA ALA A 191 13.80 -5.82 -0.78
C ALA A 191 13.41 -4.74 0.24
N VAL A 192 12.34 -4.97 1.02
CA VAL A 192 11.98 -4.08 2.14
C VAL A 192 13.11 -4.03 3.17
N ARG A 193 13.64 -5.19 3.58
CA ARG A 193 14.74 -5.31 4.56
C ARG A 193 15.99 -4.54 4.13
N GLU A 194 16.34 -4.58 2.84
CA GLU A 194 17.49 -3.86 2.29
C GLU A 194 17.35 -2.34 2.37
N LYS A 195 16.13 -1.82 2.42
CA LYS A 195 15.85 -0.37 2.55
C LYS A 195 15.73 0.11 4.00
N VAL A 196 15.77 -0.80 4.99
CA VAL A 196 15.66 -0.44 6.41
C VAL A 196 16.86 0.42 6.84
N GLN A 197 16.57 1.63 7.33
CA GLN A 197 17.58 2.56 7.84
C GLN A 197 17.62 2.56 9.37
N ARG A 198 16.46 2.41 10.03
CA ARG A 198 16.29 2.43 11.49
C ARG A 198 15.60 1.15 11.96
N PRO A 199 16.34 0.04 12.11
CA PRO A 199 15.75 -1.23 12.53
C PRO A 199 15.00 -1.10 13.87
N LEU A 200 13.79 -1.67 13.95
CA LEU A 200 12.94 -1.64 15.16
C LEU A 200 13.41 -2.61 16.25
N LYS A 201 14.72 -2.68 16.48
CA LYS A 201 15.36 -3.65 17.37
C LYS A 201 14.83 -3.54 18.80
N GLY A 202 14.46 -4.68 19.35
CA GLY A 202 13.96 -4.78 20.72
C GLY A 202 12.50 -4.37 20.89
N LEU A 203 11.79 -3.99 19.82
CA LEU A 203 10.35 -3.79 19.86
C LEU A 203 9.61 -5.13 19.72
N LYS A 204 8.86 -5.53 20.75
CA LYS A 204 7.97 -6.70 20.66
C LYS A 204 6.57 -6.29 20.20
N VAL A 205 6.10 -6.88 19.10
CA VAL A 205 4.80 -6.53 18.48
C VAL A 205 3.88 -7.74 18.37
N ALA A 206 2.61 -7.55 18.68
CA ALA A 206 1.55 -8.49 18.35
C ALA A 206 0.94 -8.10 16.99
N CYS A 207 1.11 -8.94 15.97
CA CYS A 207 0.58 -8.70 14.63
C CYS A 207 -0.89 -9.16 14.56
N TYR A 208 -1.80 -8.21 14.52
CA TYR A 208 -3.24 -8.43 14.46
C TYR A 208 -3.77 -8.25 13.03
N TYR A 209 -4.10 -9.36 12.39
CA TYR A 209 -4.57 -9.44 11.00
C TYR A 209 -6.05 -9.10 10.86
N GLY A 210 -6.82 -9.31 11.92
CA GLY A 210 -8.28 -9.25 11.87
C GLY A 210 -8.86 -10.33 10.95
N CYS A 211 -10.11 -10.12 10.52
CA CYS A 211 -10.87 -11.12 9.78
C CYS A 211 -10.91 -10.90 8.26
N MET A 212 -10.87 -9.65 7.80
CA MET A 212 -11.26 -9.29 6.42
C MET A 212 -10.26 -9.73 5.35
N VAL A 213 -9.01 -9.99 5.70
CA VAL A 213 -7.98 -10.49 4.76
C VAL A 213 -7.83 -12.01 4.75
N LEU A 214 -8.53 -12.71 5.66
CA LEU A 214 -8.41 -14.17 5.85
C LEU A 214 -9.73 -14.91 5.60
N ARG A 215 -10.86 -14.19 5.54
CA ARG A 215 -12.20 -14.79 5.46
C ARG A 215 -13.07 -14.09 4.40
N PRO A 216 -13.80 -14.84 3.56
CA PRO A 216 -13.82 -16.30 3.45
C PRO A 216 -12.51 -16.88 2.86
N PRO A 217 -11.98 -18.01 3.39
CA PRO A 217 -10.68 -18.55 2.97
C PRO A 217 -10.52 -18.78 1.48
N THR A 218 -11.54 -19.34 0.82
CA THR A 218 -11.49 -19.71 -0.60
C THR A 218 -11.61 -18.53 -1.56
N GLU A 219 -12.09 -17.38 -1.07
CA GLU A 219 -12.39 -16.22 -1.91
C GLU A 219 -11.37 -15.08 -1.71
N VAL A 220 -10.91 -14.87 -0.48
CA VAL A 220 -10.20 -13.66 -0.07
C VAL A 220 -8.82 -13.91 0.54
N ALA A 221 -8.60 -15.07 1.17
CA ALA A 221 -7.37 -15.27 1.91
C ALA A 221 -6.14 -15.30 0.99
N TYR A 222 -5.18 -14.41 1.25
CA TYR A 222 -3.85 -14.45 0.63
C TYR A 222 -2.79 -15.08 1.55
N ASP A 223 -3.17 -15.49 2.76
CA ASP A 223 -2.32 -16.10 3.78
C ASP A 223 -3.08 -17.24 4.46
N ASP A 224 -2.40 -18.05 5.27
CA ASP A 224 -3.05 -19.14 6.01
C ASP A 224 -4.10 -18.53 6.97
N PRO A 225 -5.40 -18.90 6.85
CA PRO A 225 -6.46 -18.29 7.66
C PRO A 225 -6.33 -18.56 9.16
N ASP A 226 -5.70 -19.67 9.55
CA ASP A 226 -5.56 -20.11 10.93
C ASP A 226 -4.20 -19.69 11.50
N HIS A 227 -3.16 -19.66 10.67
CA HIS A 227 -1.78 -19.34 11.05
C HIS A 227 -1.13 -18.32 10.10
N PRO A 228 -1.70 -17.11 9.95
CA PRO A 228 -1.16 -16.12 9.02
C PRO A 228 0.24 -15.65 9.48
N ARG A 229 1.09 -15.26 8.52
CA ARG A 229 2.50 -14.87 8.77
C ARG A 229 2.98 -13.65 8.00
N ALA A 230 2.24 -13.14 7.01
CA ALA A 230 2.69 -12.02 6.18
C ALA A 230 3.00 -10.74 6.99
N LEU A 231 2.17 -10.40 7.98
CA LEU A 231 2.41 -9.22 8.83
C LEU A 231 3.55 -9.46 9.83
N ASP A 232 3.63 -10.68 10.40
CA ASP A 232 4.75 -11.12 11.25
C ASP A 232 6.09 -11.02 10.50
N GLU A 233 6.15 -11.57 9.29
CA GLU A 233 7.32 -11.57 8.43
C GLU A 233 7.73 -10.15 8.01
N LEU A 234 6.77 -9.27 7.70
CA LEU A 234 7.05 -7.86 7.44
C LEU A 234 7.64 -7.19 8.69
N MET A 235 7.02 -7.34 9.87
CA MET A 235 7.54 -6.74 11.10
C MET A 235 8.95 -7.25 11.45
N ALA A 236 9.22 -8.54 11.22
CA ALA A 236 10.55 -9.12 11.35
C ALA A 236 11.55 -8.58 10.29
N ALA A 237 11.08 -8.27 9.08
CA ALA A 237 11.89 -7.62 8.05
C ALA A 237 12.34 -6.21 8.47
N LEU A 238 11.47 -5.48 9.17
CA LEU A 238 11.75 -4.16 9.74
C LEU A 238 12.61 -4.20 11.03
N GLY A 239 12.93 -5.39 11.53
CA GLY A 239 13.78 -5.59 12.71
C GLY A 239 13.04 -5.63 14.05
N ALA A 240 11.70 -5.60 14.04
CA ALA A 240 10.90 -5.85 15.23
C ALA A 240 10.88 -7.36 15.57
N THR A 241 10.36 -7.69 16.75
CA THR A 241 10.16 -9.07 17.20
C THR A 241 8.67 -9.36 17.29
N PRO A 242 8.06 -10.00 16.27
CA PRO A 242 6.69 -10.47 16.37
C PRO A 242 6.56 -11.49 17.51
N VAL A 243 5.55 -11.32 18.37
CA VAL A 243 5.20 -12.29 19.40
C VAL A 243 4.03 -13.13 18.93
N ASP A 244 4.11 -14.44 19.14
CA ASP A 244 2.99 -15.32 18.89
C ASP A 244 1.96 -15.16 20.01
N PHE A 245 0.69 -14.96 19.64
CA PHE A 245 -0.40 -14.78 20.59
C PHE A 245 -1.72 -15.32 20.04
N PRO A 246 -2.57 -15.91 20.92
CA PRO A 246 -3.94 -16.25 20.55
C PRO A 246 -4.74 -15.02 20.11
N HIS A 247 -5.73 -15.23 19.22
CA HIS A 247 -6.67 -14.21 18.71
C HIS A 247 -6.14 -13.28 17.59
N LYS A 248 -4.95 -13.55 17.01
CA LYS A 248 -4.37 -12.71 15.95
C LYS A 248 -5.20 -12.56 14.67
N ASN A 249 -6.09 -13.52 14.41
CA ASN A 249 -6.99 -13.61 13.25
C ASN A 249 -8.49 -13.53 13.64
N GLU A 250 -8.80 -13.17 14.89
CA GLU A 250 -10.18 -13.02 15.33
C GLU A 250 -10.79 -11.68 14.92
N CYS A 251 -12.12 -11.60 14.91
CA CYS A 251 -12.82 -10.35 14.62
C CYS A 251 -12.65 -9.34 15.77
N CYS A 252 -12.40 -8.08 15.45
CA CYS A 252 -12.30 -7.01 16.46
C CYS A 252 -13.66 -6.58 17.02
N GLY A 253 -14.77 -7.04 16.42
CA GLY A 253 -16.13 -6.70 16.85
C GLY A 253 -16.61 -5.30 16.46
N ALA A 254 -15.88 -4.58 15.59
CA ALA A 254 -16.21 -3.19 15.25
C ALA A 254 -17.61 -3.01 14.63
N TYR A 255 -18.10 -3.96 13.84
CA TYR A 255 -19.46 -3.93 13.29
C TYR A 255 -20.56 -4.00 14.36
N LEU A 256 -20.24 -4.49 15.56
CA LEU A 256 -21.16 -4.59 16.69
C LEU A 256 -21.05 -3.38 17.63
N ALA A 257 -20.13 -2.45 17.38
CA ALA A 257 -19.81 -1.38 18.34
C ALA A 257 -20.99 -0.47 18.69
N VAL A 258 -21.98 -0.37 17.79
CA VAL A 258 -23.20 0.42 18.01
C VAL A 258 -24.33 -0.42 18.60
N SER A 259 -24.56 -1.63 18.08
CA SER A 259 -25.69 -2.48 18.47
C SER A 259 -25.44 -3.29 19.75
N ALA A 260 -24.20 -3.68 20.00
CA ALA A 260 -23.78 -4.48 21.15
C ALA A 260 -22.40 -4.01 21.67
N PRO A 261 -22.31 -2.77 22.19
CA PRO A 261 -21.04 -2.17 22.62
C PRO A 261 -20.32 -2.98 23.71
N ASP A 262 -21.05 -3.63 24.61
CA ASP A 262 -20.45 -4.46 25.67
C ASP A 262 -19.79 -5.72 25.10
N VAL A 263 -20.39 -6.34 24.08
CA VAL A 263 -19.78 -7.47 23.37
C VAL A 263 -18.51 -7.01 22.66
N THR A 264 -18.55 -5.89 21.96
CA THR A 264 -17.35 -5.33 21.31
C THR A 264 -16.23 -5.06 22.31
N ARG A 265 -16.55 -4.51 23.49
CA ARG A 265 -15.55 -4.24 24.54
C ARG A 265 -14.88 -5.52 25.03
N GLU A 266 -15.64 -6.55 25.35
CA GLU A 266 -15.12 -7.83 25.82
C GLU A 266 -14.26 -8.53 24.75
N MET A 267 -14.66 -8.47 23.48
CA MET A 267 -13.88 -8.99 22.36
C MET A 267 -12.52 -8.30 22.25
N VAL A 268 -12.52 -6.96 22.26
CA VAL A 268 -11.28 -6.17 22.17
C VAL A 268 -10.41 -6.41 23.41
N TYR A 269 -11.01 -6.56 24.60
CA TYR A 269 -10.27 -6.81 25.83
C TYR A 269 -9.57 -8.16 25.79
N THR A 270 -10.25 -9.18 25.29
CA THR A 270 -9.70 -10.53 25.11
C THR A 270 -8.49 -10.51 24.18
N ILE A 271 -8.60 -9.82 23.03
CA ILE A 271 -7.50 -9.69 22.05
C ILE A 271 -6.30 -8.97 22.69
N LEU A 272 -6.51 -7.79 23.28
CA LEU A 272 -5.42 -6.97 23.80
C LEU A 272 -4.76 -7.62 25.03
N LYS A 273 -5.54 -8.20 25.93
CA LYS A 273 -5.01 -8.93 27.08
C LYS A 273 -4.15 -10.13 26.65
N SER A 274 -4.56 -10.85 25.61
CA SER A 274 -3.79 -11.96 25.05
C SER A 274 -2.44 -11.47 24.49
N ALA A 275 -2.46 -10.40 23.68
CA ALA A 275 -1.25 -9.78 23.15
C ALA A 275 -0.28 -9.34 24.27
N GLN A 276 -0.81 -8.71 25.32
CA GLN A 276 -0.02 -8.28 26.48
C GLN A 276 0.53 -9.47 27.28
N ALA A 277 -0.25 -10.54 27.47
CA ALA A 277 0.20 -11.75 28.14
C ALA A 277 1.33 -12.45 27.36
N ALA A 278 1.36 -12.33 26.03
CA ALA A 278 2.47 -12.76 25.18
C ALA A 278 3.69 -11.82 25.22
N GLY A 279 3.60 -10.70 25.95
CA GLY A 279 4.70 -9.75 26.14
C GLY A 279 4.84 -8.72 25.02
N ALA A 280 3.78 -8.45 24.26
CA ALA A 280 3.76 -7.38 23.27
C ALA A 280 3.84 -5.98 23.94
N GLU A 281 4.68 -5.11 23.40
CA GLU A 281 4.76 -3.69 23.76
C GLU A 281 3.86 -2.82 22.89
N ALA A 282 3.44 -3.36 21.74
CA ALA A 282 2.59 -2.71 20.76
C ALA A 282 1.77 -3.76 19.99
N VAL A 283 0.61 -3.35 19.46
CA VAL A 283 -0.14 -4.15 18.49
C VAL A 283 0.00 -3.49 17.11
N VAL A 284 0.15 -4.30 16.06
CA VAL A 284 0.27 -3.82 14.69
C VAL A 284 -0.86 -4.40 13.86
N THR A 285 -1.50 -3.60 13.01
CA THR A 285 -2.55 -4.08 12.12
C THR A 285 -2.49 -3.41 10.75
N ASN A 286 -3.07 -4.08 9.75
CA ASN A 286 -3.32 -3.54 8.42
C ASN A 286 -4.76 -3.07 8.20
N CYS A 287 -5.64 -3.18 9.20
CA CYS A 287 -7.03 -2.77 9.03
C CYS A 287 -7.34 -1.42 9.73
N PRO A 288 -7.82 -0.39 9.00
CA PRO A 288 -8.19 0.91 9.58
C PRO A 288 -9.27 0.80 10.64
N LEU A 289 -10.26 -0.06 10.41
CA LEU A 289 -11.36 -0.27 11.36
C LEU A 289 -10.90 -1.03 12.62
N CYS A 290 -9.96 -1.98 12.46
CA CYS A 290 -9.38 -2.68 13.61
C CYS A 290 -8.53 -1.75 14.45
N GLN A 291 -7.66 -0.93 13.86
CA GLN A 291 -6.86 0.03 14.61
C GLN A 291 -7.78 0.95 15.42
N PHE A 292 -8.76 1.58 14.77
CA PHE A 292 -9.71 2.46 15.44
C PHE A 292 -10.42 1.77 16.61
N ASN A 293 -10.93 0.56 16.40
CA ASN A 293 -11.72 -0.13 17.42
C ASN A 293 -10.84 -0.65 18.56
N LEU A 294 -9.68 -1.24 18.26
CA LEU A 294 -8.71 -1.68 19.27
C LEU A 294 -8.24 -0.51 20.12
N ASP A 295 -7.93 0.63 19.50
CA ASP A 295 -7.38 1.81 20.15
C ASP A 295 -8.42 2.53 21.02
N LYS A 296 -9.60 2.82 20.47
CA LYS A 296 -10.67 3.56 21.16
C LYS A 296 -11.20 2.84 22.40
N GLN A 297 -11.35 1.52 22.34
CA GLN A 297 -12.01 0.77 23.43
C GLN A 297 -11.13 0.66 24.69
N GLN A 298 -9.82 0.91 24.60
CA GLN A 298 -8.90 0.82 25.74
C GLN A 298 -9.24 1.83 26.86
N ALA A 299 -9.84 2.97 26.51
CA ALA A 299 -10.28 3.96 27.49
C ALA A 299 -11.40 3.42 28.39
N GLU A 300 -12.32 2.62 27.84
CA GLU A 300 -13.37 1.95 28.62
C GLU A 300 -12.82 0.75 29.39
N MET A 301 -11.88 -0.01 28.80
CA MET A 301 -11.24 -1.13 29.50
C MET A 301 -10.50 -0.73 30.76
N ARG A 302 -9.83 0.43 30.74
CA ARG A 302 -9.19 1.00 31.94
C ARG A 302 -10.17 1.19 33.09
N LYS A 303 -11.45 1.47 32.80
CA LYS A 303 -12.51 1.66 33.81
C LYS A 303 -13.08 0.33 34.30
N LEU A 304 -13.20 -0.64 33.40
CA LEU A 304 -13.86 -1.93 33.67
C LEU A 304 -12.92 -2.97 34.29
N HIS A 305 -11.63 -2.93 33.99
CA HIS A 305 -10.66 -3.94 34.42
C HIS A 305 -9.53 -3.31 35.24
N ALA A 306 -9.54 -3.58 36.55
CA ALA A 306 -8.50 -3.12 37.46
C ALA A 306 -7.11 -3.64 37.01
N GLY A 307 -6.13 -2.73 36.94
CA GLY A 307 -4.76 -3.05 36.54
C GLY A 307 -4.52 -3.13 35.03
N TYR A 308 -5.53 -2.91 34.18
CA TYR A 308 -5.34 -2.84 32.74
C TYR A 308 -4.47 -1.64 32.34
N GLN A 309 -3.42 -1.92 31.59
CA GLN A 309 -2.54 -0.90 31.01
C GLN A 309 -2.77 -0.88 29.50
N PRO A 310 -3.05 0.28 28.89
CA PRO A 310 -3.16 0.32 27.44
C PRO A 310 -1.85 0.10 26.72
N VAL A 311 -1.99 -0.40 25.50
CA VAL A 311 -0.91 -0.71 24.57
C VAL A 311 -1.15 0.11 23.28
N PRO A 312 -0.13 0.76 22.70
CA PRO A 312 -0.31 1.50 21.45
C PRO A 312 -0.65 0.54 20.29
N ILE A 313 -1.56 0.98 19.41
CA ILE A 313 -2.01 0.22 18.24
C ILE A 313 -1.57 0.95 16.97
N PHE A 314 -0.61 0.36 16.25
CA PHE A 314 -0.03 0.95 15.05
C PHE A 314 -0.64 0.39 13.77
N TYR A 315 -0.69 1.23 12.75
CA TYR A 315 -0.70 0.72 11.38
C TYR A 315 0.66 0.16 11.02
N PHE A 316 0.70 -0.96 10.31
CA PHE A 316 1.97 -1.55 9.87
C PHE A 316 2.82 -0.57 9.06
N SER A 317 2.16 0.27 8.24
CA SER A 317 2.83 1.24 7.38
C SER A 317 3.48 2.37 8.17
N GLN A 318 2.94 2.74 9.33
CA GLN A 318 3.55 3.74 10.20
C GLN A 318 4.91 3.24 10.73
N LEU A 319 4.95 1.99 11.20
CA LEU A 319 6.19 1.37 11.65
C LEU A 319 7.15 1.09 10.48
N MET A 320 6.63 0.74 9.31
CA MET A 320 7.42 0.60 8.09
C MET A 320 8.11 1.91 7.73
N GLY A 321 7.39 3.02 7.66
CA GLY A 321 7.98 4.33 7.35
C GLY A 321 9.02 4.77 8.37
N LEU A 322 8.75 4.55 9.66
CA LEU A 322 9.73 4.80 10.73
C LEU A 322 11.02 3.99 10.52
N ALA A 323 10.87 2.68 10.23
CA ALA A 323 12.01 1.79 10.01
C ALA A 323 12.79 2.10 8.73
N LEU A 324 12.12 2.62 7.70
CA LEU A 324 12.71 3.10 6.46
C LEU A 324 13.38 4.48 6.62
N GLY A 325 13.31 5.11 7.79
CA GLY A 325 13.93 6.40 8.08
C GLY A 325 13.22 7.58 7.40
N LEU A 326 11.92 7.44 7.13
CA LEU A 326 11.12 8.50 6.51
C LEU A 326 10.77 9.59 7.53
N ASP A 327 10.36 10.74 7.01
CA ASP A 327 9.65 11.74 7.82
C ASP A 327 8.28 11.17 8.18
N VAL A 328 7.97 11.19 9.47
CA VAL A 328 6.76 10.60 10.05
C VAL A 328 5.83 11.63 10.67
N GLU A 329 6.10 12.94 10.52
CA GLU A 329 5.28 13.99 11.12
C GLU A 329 3.80 13.92 10.69
N ASP A 330 3.54 13.53 9.44
CA ASP A 330 2.20 13.48 8.85
C ASP A 330 1.50 12.11 9.00
N TYR A 331 2.03 11.21 9.83
CA TYR A 331 1.48 9.87 10.05
C TYR A 331 0.28 9.87 11.00
N GLY A 332 -0.15 11.04 11.49
CA GLY A 332 -1.39 11.20 12.25
C GLY A 332 -1.34 10.63 13.65
N TRP A 333 -0.18 10.70 14.32
CA TRP A 333 0.03 10.22 15.69
C TRP A 333 -0.96 10.85 16.69
N GLU A 334 -1.35 12.09 16.47
CA GLU A 334 -2.32 12.85 17.27
C GLU A 334 -3.74 12.29 17.20
N ARG A 335 -4.03 11.42 16.21
CA ARG A 335 -5.34 10.78 16.04
C ARG A 335 -5.46 9.47 16.79
N HIS A 336 -4.36 8.95 17.33
CA HIS A 336 -4.40 7.75 18.17
C HIS A 336 -5.07 8.10 19.51
N TYR A 337 -5.97 7.24 19.98
CA TYR A 337 -6.61 7.36 21.29
C TYR A 337 -5.62 7.05 22.42
N ILE A 338 -4.70 6.11 22.18
CA ILE A 338 -3.57 5.83 23.06
C ILE A 338 -2.31 6.43 22.44
N ASP A 339 -1.65 7.33 23.17
CA ASP A 339 -0.46 8.03 22.68
C ASP A 339 0.68 7.05 22.34
N ALA A 340 0.97 6.95 21.05
CA ALA A 340 1.98 6.06 20.49
C ALA A 340 3.39 6.68 20.48
N ARG A 341 3.51 8.01 20.62
CA ARG A 341 4.78 8.74 20.48
C ARG A 341 5.87 8.32 21.46
N PRO A 342 5.59 7.99 22.74
CA PRO A 342 6.64 7.52 23.65
C PRO A 342 7.37 6.28 23.13
N LEU A 343 6.69 5.43 22.35
CA LEU A 343 7.31 4.27 21.71
C LEU A 343 8.08 4.68 20.45
N VAL A 344 7.53 5.59 19.64
CA VAL A 344 8.16 6.09 18.40
C VAL A 344 9.50 6.77 18.68
N THR A 345 9.58 7.63 19.69
CA THR A 345 10.81 8.39 20.02
C THR A 345 12.01 7.50 20.33
N ARG A 346 11.80 6.27 20.82
CA ARG A 346 12.89 5.28 21.03
C ARG A 346 13.69 5.01 19.74
N PHE A 347 13.07 5.16 18.58
CA PHE A 347 13.64 4.84 17.28
C PHE A 347 13.98 6.09 16.45
N GLU A 348 13.51 7.28 16.82
CA GLU A 348 13.91 8.53 16.17
C GLU A 348 15.30 9.00 16.63
N GLU A 349 15.67 8.66 17.86
CA GLU A 349 16.95 9.04 18.48
C GLU A 349 18.07 8.01 18.27
N SER A 350 17.77 6.87 17.64
CA SER A 350 18.69 5.74 17.35
C SER A 350 19.17 5.76 15.92
#